data_AF-A0A430LGV6-F1
#
_entry.id   AF-A0A430LGV6-F1
#
_cell.length_a   1.000
_cell.length_b   1.000
_cell.length_c   1.000
_cell.angle_alpha   90.00
_cell.angle_beta   90.00
_cell.angle_gamma   90.00
#
_symmetry.space_group_name_H-M   'P 1'
#
loop_
_entity.id
_entity.type
_entity.pdbx_description
1 polymer ?
#
loop_
_entity_poly.entity_id
_entity_poly.type
_entity_poly.pdbx_seq_one_letter_code
_entity_poly.pdbx_strand_id
1 'polypeptide(L)'
;MRTLIAEKEKKDTTLLFGEPNILLVLVSNWTKAKIMQAADFSLAVIRQGEGTETRMNKLGTMVQLSPSTMKQSIVTRNVMVIKGKDHEGNYWLEGSLLLKTWVKVEEELTALGAET
;
A
#
# COMPACT_ATOMS: atom_id res chain seq x y z
N MET A 1 -0.19 11.78 44.31
CA MET A 1 0.57 11.66 43.04
C MET A 1 0.78 10.17 42.79
N ARG A 2 -0.09 9.55 41.97
CA ARG A 2 -0.01 8.12 41.64
C ARG A 2 0.73 7.98 40.32
N THR A 3 1.94 7.41 40.37
CA THR A 3 2.72 7.04 39.20
C THR A 3 2.02 5.87 38.52
N LEU A 4 1.38 6.13 37.38
CA LEU A 4 0.89 5.08 36.49
C LEU A 4 2.13 4.48 35.83
N ILE A 5 2.49 3.28 36.27
CA ILE A 5 3.43 2.42 35.55
C ILE A 5 2.78 2.18 34.19
N ALA A 6 3.42 2.68 33.12
CA ALA A 6 3.06 2.31 31.77
C ALA A 6 3.15 0.79 31.66
N GLU A 7 2.00 0.13 31.51
CA GLU A 7 1.94 -1.25 31.07
C GLU A 7 2.58 -1.30 29.68
N LYS A 8 3.84 -1.76 29.65
CA LYS A 8 4.54 -2.04 28.42
C LYS A 8 3.84 -3.26 27.82
N GLU A 9 3.01 -3.03 26.80
CA GLU A 9 2.36 -4.10 26.06
C GLU A 9 3.40 -5.18 25.72
N LYS A 10 3.03 -6.42 26.04
CA LYS A 10 3.84 -7.60 25.82
C LYS A 10 4.00 -7.75 24.32
N LYS A 11 5.16 -7.34 23.81
CA LYS A 11 5.47 -7.39 22.38
C LYS A 11 5.67 -8.86 22.00
N ASP A 12 4.61 -9.51 21.51
CA ASP A 12 4.70 -10.84 20.91
C ASP A 12 5.71 -10.77 19.77
N THR A 13 6.93 -11.19 20.07
CA THR A 13 8.04 -11.15 19.12
C THR A 13 7.89 -12.40 18.28
N THR A 14 7.35 -12.23 17.07
CA THR A 14 7.32 -13.31 16.08
C THR A 14 8.77 -13.63 15.72
N LEU A 15 9.24 -14.82 16.12
CA LEU A 15 10.55 -15.32 15.73
C LEU A 15 10.44 -15.86 14.30
N LEU A 16 11.28 -15.34 13.42
CA LEU A 16 11.46 -15.84 12.07
C LEU A 16 12.73 -16.68 12.03
N PHE A 17 12.61 -17.94 11.61
CA PHE A 17 13.72 -18.85 11.42
C PHE A 17 13.98 -19.04 9.93
N GLY A 18 15.25 -19.10 9.54
CA GLY A 18 15.64 -19.26 8.15
C GLY A 18 17.13 -19.49 7.99
N GLU A 19 17.55 -19.75 6.76
CA GLU A 19 18.96 -19.85 6.41
C GLU A 19 19.69 -18.51 6.66
N PRO A 20 21.02 -18.51 6.88
CA PRO A 20 21.78 -17.28 7.13
C PRO A 20 21.64 -16.18 6.06
N ASN A 21 21.24 -16.56 4.85
CA ASN A 21 21.05 -15.70 3.68
C ASN A 21 19.57 -15.47 3.32
N ILE A 22 18.62 -15.77 4.22
CA ILE A 22 17.20 -15.56 3.96
C ILE A 22 16.89 -14.07 3.72
N LEU A 23 16.07 -13.80 2.71
CA LEU A 23 15.52 -12.47 2.43
C LEU A 23 14.05 -12.43 2.82
N LEU A 24 13.71 -11.67 3.86
CA LEU A 24 12.31 -11.44 4.22
C LEU A 24 11.67 -10.44 3.24
N VAL A 25 10.57 -10.87 2.61
CA VAL A 25 9.71 -10.03 1.76
C VAL A 25 8.32 -10.03 2.37
N LEU A 26 7.77 -8.86 2.63
CA LEU A 26 6.44 -8.70 3.23
C LEU A 26 5.49 -8.12 2.20
N VAL A 27 4.39 -8.83 1.93
CA VAL A 27 3.33 -8.36 1.03
C VAL A 27 2.02 -8.30 1.80
N SER A 28 1.42 -7.11 1.89
CA SER A 28 0.12 -6.91 2.50
C SER A 28 -0.91 -6.59 1.43
N ASN A 29 -2.01 -7.33 1.38
CA ASN A 29 -3.09 -7.10 0.42
C ASN A 29 -4.31 -6.47 1.11
N TRP A 30 -4.62 -5.23 0.75
CA TRP A 30 -5.72 -4.44 1.29
C TRP A 30 -6.97 -4.45 0.42
N THR A 31 -7.00 -5.25 -0.65
CA THR A 31 -8.12 -5.30 -1.61
C THR A 31 -9.45 -5.57 -0.91
N LYS A 32 -9.47 -6.44 0.10
CA LYS A 32 -10.68 -6.76 0.87
C LYS A 32 -11.19 -5.60 1.73
N ALA A 33 -10.30 -4.67 2.11
CA ALA A 33 -10.66 -3.51 2.92
C ALA A 33 -11.37 -2.42 2.10
N LYS A 34 -11.28 -2.44 0.76
CA LYS A 34 -11.94 -1.48 -0.14
C LYS A 34 -11.70 -0.02 0.26
N ILE A 35 -10.46 0.29 0.67
CA ILE A 35 -10.12 1.59 1.29
C ILE A 35 -10.45 2.77 0.34
N MET A 36 -10.17 2.62 -0.95
CA MET A 36 -10.46 3.64 -1.96
C MET A 36 -11.97 3.89 -2.18
N GLN A 37 -12.82 2.99 -1.71
CA GLN A 37 -14.28 3.11 -1.76
C GLN A 37 -14.90 3.40 -0.37
N ALA A 38 -14.08 3.51 0.68
CA ALA A 38 -14.56 3.59 2.06
C ALA A 38 -15.08 4.99 2.45
N ALA A 39 -14.73 6.03 1.69
CA ALA A 39 -15.14 7.40 1.96
C ALA A 39 -15.73 8.06 0.71
N ASP A 40 -16.84 8.77 0.91
CA ASP A 40 -17.52 9.56 -0.11
C ASP A 40 -17.58 11.03 0.36
N PHE A 41 -16.81 11.88 -0.29
CA PHE A 41 -16.78 13.32 -0.06
C PHE A 41 -17.57 14.10 -1.12
N SER A 42 -18.46 13.44 -1.88
CA SER A 42 -19.27 14.08 -2.92
C SER A 42 -20.06 15.29 -2.40
N LEU A 43 -20.58 15.23 -1.17
CA LEU A 43 -21.29 16.35 -0.54
C LEU A 43 -20.41 17.57 -0.25
N ALA A 44 -19.09 17.40 -0.16
CA ALA A 44 -18.15 18.51 0.01
C ALA A 44 -17.72 19.15 -1.32
N VAL A 45 -18.15 18.59 -2.45
CA VAL A 45 -17.81 19.11 -3.78
C VAL A 45 -18.76 20.24 -4.15
N ILE A 46 -18.27 21.48 -4.06
CA ILE A 46 -19.04 22.68 -4.45
C ILE A 46 -19.01 22.90 -5.97
N ARG A 47 -17.88 22.59 -6.62
CA ARG A 47 -17.72 22.63 -8.07
C ARG A 47 -16.62 21.66 -8.49
N GLN A 48 -16.72 21.13 -9.70
CA GLN A 48 -15.63 20.41 -10.32
C GLN A 48 -14.49 21.39 -10.63
N GLY A 49 -13.25 21.01 -10.29
CA GLY A 49 -12.04 21.72 -10.70
C GLY A 49 -11.70 21.40 -12.16
N GLU A 50 -10.41 21.32 -12.48
CA GLU A 50 -9.97 20.82 -13.79
C GLU A 50 -10.42 19.36 -13.97
N GLY A 51 -11.25 19.14 -14.98
CA GLY A 51 -11.69 17.82 -15.41
C GLY A 51 -11.28 17.61 -16.86
N THR A 52 -10.61 16.50 -17.14
CA THR A 52 -10.46 16.00 -18.50
C THR A 52 -11.68 15.17 -18.88
N GLU A 53 -12.05 15.13 -20.16
CA GLU A 53 -13.13 14.26 -20.66
C GLU A 53 -12.85 12.78 -20.37
N THR A 54 -11.58 12.43 -20.15
CA THR A 54 -11.10 11.07 -19.85
C THR A 54 -11.22 10.67 -18.38
N ARG A 55 -11.63 11.57 -17.48
CA ARG A 55 -11.65 11.29 -16.04
C ARG A 55 -12.81 10.37 -15.67
N MET A 56 -12.50 9.13 -15.30
CA MET A 56 -13.49 8.10 -14.91
C MET A 56 -13.90 8.13 -13.43
N ASN A 57 -13.09 8.72 -12.55
CA ASN A 57 -13.38 8.71 -11.12
C ASN A 57 -14.44 9.75 -10.73
N LYS A 58 -15.44 9.31 -9.96
CA LYS A 58 -16.53 10.17 -9.47
C LYS A 58 -16.00 11.32 -8.59
N LEU A 59 -16.64 12.48 -8.69
CA LEU A 59 -16.28 13.63 -7.86
C LEU A 59 -16.45 13.32 -6.37
N GLY A 60 -15.51 13.80 -5.56
CA GLY A 60 -15.51 13.57 -4.12
C GLY A 60 -15.14 12.15 -3.69
N THR A 61 -14.83 11.25 -4.62
CA THR A 61 -14.31 9.92 -4.26
C THR A 61 -12.79 9.92 -4.17
N MET A 62 -12.25 9.03 -3.33
CA MET A 62 -10.81 8.84 -3.22
C MET A 62 -10.25 8.30 -4.53
N VAL A 63 -9.12 8.85 -4.97
CA VAL A 63 -8.41 8.45 -6.19
C VAL A 63 -7.13 7.70 -5.91
N GLN A 64 -6.53 7.96 -4.76
CA GLN A 64 -5.20 7.49 -4.44
C GLN A 64 -5.03 7.46 -2.92
N LEU A 65 -4.30 6.45 -2.44
CA LEU A 65 -3.88 6.30 -1.05
C LEU A 65 -2.37 6.04 -1.07
N SER A 66 -1.56 6.87 -0.41
CA SER A 66 -0.13 6.58 -0.23
C SER A 66 0.17 6.27 1.22
N PRO A 67 0.37 5.00 1.59
CA PRO A 67 0.84 4.65 2.93
C PRO A 67 2.28 5.14 3.13
N SER A 68 2.48 6.04 4.08
CA SER A 68 3.82 6.47 4.47
C SER A 68 4.30 5.71 5.70
N THR A 69 5.54 5.21 5.66
CA THR A 69 6.18 4.61 6.83
C THR A 69 6.74 5.72 7.73
N MET A 70 6.23 5.84 8.95
CA MET A 70 6.71 6.86 9.90
C MET A 70 8.17 6.67 10.36
N LYS A 71 8.72 5.45 10.24
CA LYS A 71 10.12 5.14 10.57
C LYS A 71 10.70 4.20 9.52
N GLN A 72 11.84 4.58 8.97
CA GLN A 72 12.63 3.68 8.12
C GLN A 72 13.37 2.67 9.01
N SER A 73 13.28 1.39 8.68
CA SER A 73 14.09 0.33 9.29
C SER A 73 14.47 -0.72 8.24
N ILE A 74 15.38 -1.62 8.58
CA ILE A 74 15.68 -2.77 7.71
C ILE A 74 14.42 -3.60 7.43
N VAL A 75 13.50 -3.67 8.38
CA VAL A 75 12.22 -4.39 8.24
C VAL A 75 11.23 -3.66 7.33
N THR A 76 11.41 -2.35 7.11
CA THR A 76 10.60 -1.62 6.11
C THR A 76 11.18 -1.70 4.70
N ARG A 77 12.36 -2.31 4.52
CA ARG A 77 12.85 -2.69 3.19
C ARG A 77 12.19 -4.02 2.78
N ASN A 78 11.87 -4.15 1.50
CA ASN A 78 11.16 -5.31 0.94
C ASN A 78 9.71 -5.47 1.42
N VAL A 79 9.08 -4.35 1.78
CA VAL A 79 7.64 -4.29 2.06
C VAL A 79 6.91 -3.79 0.82
N MET A 80 5.86 -4.51 0.44
CA MET A 80 4.94 -4.13 -0.62
C MET A 80 3.49 -4.17 -0.11
N VAL A 81 2.67 -3.26 -0.61
CA VAL A 81 1.25 -3.14 -0.31
C VAL A 81 0.48 -3.13 -1.61
N ILE A 82 -0.45 -4.06 -1.75
CA ILE A 82 -1.50 -4.03 -2.77
C ILE A 82 -2.65 -3.24 -2.18
N LYS A 83 -2.85 -2.01 -2.64
CA LYS A 83 -3.82 -1.07 -2.06
C LYS A 83 -5.28 -1.45 -2.34
N GLY A 84 -5.49 -2.23 -3.39
CA GLY A 84 -6.80 -2.59 -3.91
C GLY A 84 -7.01 -2.10 -5.33
N LYS A 85 -8.28 -2.03 -5.73
CA LYS A 85 -8.72 -1.61 -7.05
C LYS A 85 -9.08 -0.14 -7.07
N ASP A 86 -8.67 0.56 -8.12
CA ASP A 86 -9.19 1.89 -8.44
C ASP A 86 -10.60 1.83 -9.07
N HIS A 87 -11.07 2.98 -9.57
CA HIS A 87 -12.39 3.11 -10.20
C HIS A 87 -12.51 2.36 -11.54
N GLU A 88 -11.39 2.00 -12.18
CA GLU A 88 -11.33 1.24 -13.43
C GLU A 88 -11.05 -0.25 -13.19
N GLY A 89 -10.82 -0.64 -11.93
CA GLY A 89 -10.54 -2.01 -11.55
C GLY A 89 -9.05 -2.36 -11.58
N ASN A 90 -8.16 -1.41 -11.89
CA ASN A 90 -6.72 -1.62 -11.88
C ASN A 90 -6.20 -1.77 -10.46
N TYR A 91 -5.20 -2.63 -10.29
CA TYR A 91 -4.54 -2.81 -9.00
C TYR A 91 -3.38 -1.83 -8.83
N TRP A 92 -3.29 -1.25 -7.64
CA TRP A 92 -2.17 -0.38 -7.27
C TRP A 92 -1.23 -1.07 -6.31
N LEU A 93 0.03 -1.16 -6.70
CA LEU A 93 1.14 -1.66 -5.88
C LEU A 93 2.01 -0.49 -5.42
N GLU A 94 2.35 -0.45 -4.15
CA GLU A 94 3.34 0.48 -3.60
C GLU A 94 4.29 -0.28 -2.67
N GLY A 95 5.57 0.04 -2.69
CA GLY A 95 6.54 -0.65 -1.85
C GLY A 95 7.90 0.03 -1.77
N SER A 96 8.67 -0.38 -0.76
CA SER A 96 10.04 0.09 -0.54
C SER A 96 11.04 -1.00 -0.92
N LEU A 97 11.53 -0.95 -2.14
CA LEU A 97 12.53 -1.87 -2.71
C LEU A 97 13.78 -1.10 -3.16
N LEU A 98 14.88 -1.83 -3.38
CA LEU A 98 16.01 -1.26 -4.11
C LEU A 98 15.60 -0.99 -5.56
N LEU A 99 16.14 0.07 -6.17
CA LEU A 99 15.83 0.44 -7.55
C LEU A 99 16.05 -0.73 -8.53
N LYS A 100 17.18 -1.42 -8.41
CA LYS A 100 17.49 -2.62 -9.22
C LYS A 100 16.47 -3.74 -9.07
N THR A 101 15.83 -3.84 -7.90
CA THR A 101 14.79 -4.84 -7.63
C THR A 101 13.48 -4.42 -8.28
N TRP A 102 13.14 -3.11 -8.27
CA TRP A 102 11.98 -2.60 -9.00
C TRP A 102 12.05 -2.87 -10.49
N VAL A 103 13.22 -2.66 -11.12
CA VAL A 103 13.42 -2.99 -12.54
C VAL A 103 13.09 -4.46 -12.83
N LYS A 104 13.54 -5.38 -11.97
CA LYS A 104 13.22 -6.81 -12.11
C LYS A 104 11.74 -7.11 -11.92
N VAL A 105 11.08 -6.46 -10.95
CA VAL A 105 9.63 -6.62 -10.75
C VAL A 105 8.86 -6.17 -12.00
N GLU A 106 9.23 -5.05 -12.61
CA GLU A 106 8.60 -4.54 -13.83
C GLU A 106 8.81 -5.46 -15.03
N GLU A 107 10.03 -5.99 -15.21
CA GLU A 107 10.34 -6.97 -16.25
C GLU A 107 9.43 -8.22 -16.13
N GLU A 108 9.33 -8.79 -14.93
CA GLU A 108 8.51 -9.99 -14.67
C GLU A 108 7.02 -9.72 -14.84
N LEU A 109 6.51 -8.57 -14.36
CA LEU A 109 5.11 -8.18 -14.55
C LEU A 109 4.76 -8.00 -16.03
N THR A 110 5.69 -7.44 -16.81
CA THR A 110 5.52 -7.26 -18.26
C THR A 110 5.51 -8.60 -18.98
N ALA A 111 6.42 -9.50 -18.62
CA ALA A 111 6.48 -10.85 -19.18
C ALA A 111 5.17 -11.62 -18.92
N LEU A 112 4.68 -11.60 -17.67
CA LEU A 112 3.41 -12.23 -17.30
C LEU A 112 2.21 -11.65 -18.06
N GLY A 113 2.17 -10.34 -18.27
CA GLY A 113 1.09 -9.68 -19.01
C GLY A 113 1.11 -9.98 -20.52
N ALA A 114 2.26 -10.35 -21.09
CA ALA A 114 2.39 -10.71 -22.50
C ALA A 114 1.93 -12.15 -22.80
N GLU A 115 1.77 -12.99 -21.77
CA GLU A 115 1.31 -14.38 -21.89
C GLU A 115 -0.23 -14.52 -21.87
N THR A 116 -0.95 -13.43 -21.60
CA THR A 116 -2.43 -13.35 -21.55
C THR A 116 -3.01 -12.57 -22.72
#